data_AF-A0A1Z4KRH7-F1
#
_entry.id   AF-A0A1Z4KRH7-F1
#
_cell.length_a   1.000
_cell.length_b   1.000
_cell.length_c   1.000
_cell.angle_alpha   90.00
_cell.angle_beta   90.00
_cell.angle_gamma   90.00
#
_symmetry.space_group_name_H-M   'P 1'
#
loop_
_entity.id
_entity.type
_entity.pdbx_description
1 polymer ?
#
loop_
_entity_poly.entity_id
_entity_poly.type
_entity_poly.pdbx_seq_one_letter_code
_entity_poly.pdbx_strand_id
1 'polypeptide(L)'
;MELSRDDGTTFYLEFLNIEHWCQNQYQVTNQITQQGNYKNRYDVTLLINGLPLVQIELKRRGLELKEAFNQINRYQRHSYGADIGLFQYVQIFVISNGVNTRYYANNRKQEYKQTFYWADEENNLITQLEDFADRFLEKCHVSKMICKYIVLHESDKVLMVLRPYQLLCGRSHH
;
A
#
# COMPACT_ATOMS: atom_id res chain seq x y z
N MET A 1 9.49 18.86 -2.92
CA MET A 1 9.77 19.80 -1.80
C MET A 1 11.00 20.61 -2.16
N GLU A 2 10.98 21.92 -1.95
CA GLU A 2 12.12 22.79 -2.23
C GLU A 2 13.06 22.82 -1.02
N LEU A 3 14.35 22.56 -1.26
CA LEU A 3 15.40 22.57 -0.23
C LEU A 3 16.54 23.48 -0.67
N SER A 4 16.94 24.40 0.20
CA SER A 4 18.18 25.16 0.04
C SER A 4 19.35 24.30 0.51
N ARG A 5 20.35 24.13 -0.36
CA ARG A 5 21.61 23.48 -0.03
C ARG A 5 22.58 24.48 0.60
N ASP A 6 23.57 23.97 1.32
CA ASP A 6 24.59 24.79 2.00
C ASP A 6 25.44 25.64 1.02
N ASP A 7 25.47 25.27 -0.26
CA ASP A 7 26.12 26.01 -1.34
C ASP A 7 25.26 27.13 -1.94
N GLY A 8 24.08 27.38 -1.37
CA GLY A 8 23.13 28.40 -1.82
C GLY A 8 22.29 27.98 -3.03
N THR A 9 22.45 26.76 -3.56
CA THR A 9 21.62 26.25 -4.65
C THR A 9 20.30 25.68 -4.15
N THR A 10 19.26 25.83 -4.98
CA THR A 10 17.95 25.23 -4.72
C THR A 10 17.87 23.84 -5.33
N PHE A 11 17.40 22.87 -4.57
CA PHE A 11 17.15 21.50 -5.01
C PHE A 11 15.70 21.09 -4.77
N TYR A 12 15.09 20.51 -5.80
CA TYR A 12 13.77 19.90 -5.69
C TYR A 12 13.94 18.42 -5.37
N LEU A 13 13.56 18.04 -4.13
CA LEU A 13 13.51 16.65 -3.75
C LEU A 13 12.14 16.07 -4.14
N GLU A 14 12.18 15.07 -5.01
CA GLU A 14 11.05 14.21 -5.38
C GLU A 14 11.20 12.85 -4.69
N PHE A 15 10.18 12.46 -3.93
CA PHE A 15 10.17 11.17 -3.24
C PHE A 15 9.74 10.02 -4.15
N LEU A 16 8.90 10.31 -5.13
CA LEU A 16 8.39 9.36 -6.11
C LEU A 16 8.40 10.01 -7.48
N ASN A 17 8.93 9.30 -8.47
CA ASN A 17 8.76 9.70 -9.86
C ASN A 17 7.32 9.36 -10.28
N ILE A 18 6.46 10.37 -10.39
CA ILE A 18 5.04 10.20 -10.73
C ILE A 18 4.78 10.20 -12.25
N GLU A 19 5.71 10.73 -13.04
CA GLU A 19 5.62 10.75 -14.51
C GLU A 19 6.07 9.42 -15.11
N HIS A 20 7.22 8.93 -14.66
CA HIS A 20 7.82 7.65 -15.03
C HIS A 20 7.82 6.69 -13.83
N TRP A 21 6.63 6.35 -13.33
CA TRP A 21 6.47 5.55 -12.10
C TRP A 21 7.17 4.19 -12.09
N CYS A 22 7.43 3.60 -13.26
CA CYS A 22 8.21 2.37 -13.40
C CYS A 22 9.72 2.53 -13.13
N GLN A 23 10.24 3.76 -13.13
CA GLN A 23 11.67 4.05 -12.95
C GLN A 23 12.05 4.29 -11.48
N ASN A 24 11.11 4.08 -10.56
CA ASN A 24 11.41 4.09 -9.13
C ASN A 24 12.25 2.85 -8.74
N GLN A 25 12.91 2.91 -7.59
CA GLN A 25 13.62 1.78 -7.02
C GLN A 25 12.68 0.97 -6.12
N TYR A 26 12.67 -0.35 -6.31
CA TYR A 26 11.78 -1.26 -5.58
C TYR A 26 12.59 -2.19 -4.71
N GLN A 27 12.23 -2.27 -3.43
CA GLN A 27 12.84 -3.20 -2.50
C GLN A 27 11.74 -3.96 -1.75
N VAL A 28 12.05 -5.20 -1.40
CA VAL A 28 11.17 -6.05 -0.60
C VAL A 28 11.90 -6.38 0.68
N THR A 29 11.24 -6.21 1.81
CA THR A 29 11.78 -6.60 3.11
C THR A 29 10.78 -7.47 3.83
N ASN A 30 11.29 -8.49 4.50
CA ASN A 30 10.51 -9.34 5.40
C ASN A 30 10.78 -8.93 6.85
N GLN A 31 9.76 -8.97 7.71
CA GLN A 31 9.96 -8.93 9.17
C GLN A 31 10.80 -7.76 9.67
N ILE A 32 10.44 -6.54 9.24
CA ILE A 32 11.01 -5.34 9.87
C ILE A 32 10.61 -5.39 11.34
N THR A 33 11.56 -5.75 12.20
CA THR A 33 11.34 -5.73 13.64
C THR A 33 11.52 -4.29 14.08
N GLN A 34 10.41 -3.62 14.37
CA GLN A 34 10.48 -2.29 14.94
C GLN A 34 10.89 -2.40 16.40
N GLN A 35 11.97 -1.72 16.79
CA GLN A 35 12.36 -1.62 18.20
C GLN A 35 11.43 -0.62 18.90
N GLY A 36 10.50 -1.15 19.67
CA GLY A 36 9.56 -0.44 20.54
C GLY A 36 8.91 -1.46 21.48
N ASN A 37 8.17 -0.99 22.50
CA ASN A 37 7.62 -1.83 23.59
C ASN A 37 6.81 -3.07 23.17
N TYR A 38 6.43 -3.19 21.89
CA TYR A 38 5.84 -4.38 21.29
C TYR A 38 6.62 -4.83 20.03
N LYS A 39 7.06 -6.10 20.00
CA LYS A 39 7.62 -6.75 18.81
C LYS A 39 6.53 -6.90 17.75
N ASN A 40 6.42 -5.94 16.86
CA ASN A 40 5.50 -6.00 15.73
C ASN A 40 6.25 -6.59 14.53
N ARG A 41 5.80 -7.75 14.04
CA ARG A 41 6.39 -8.45 12.90
C ARG A 41 5.35 -8.44 11.79
N TYR A 42 5.60 -7.63 10.77
CA TYR A 42 4.85 -7.72 9.52
C TYR A 42 5.56 -8.69 8.59
N ASP A 43 4.81 -9.44 7.79
CA ASP A 43 5.40 -10.49 6.99
C ASP A 43 6.23 -9.92 5.85
N VAL A 44 5.67 -9.00 5.05
CA VAL A 44 6.35 -8.42 3.89
C VAL A 44 5.97 -6.93 3.73
N THR A 45 6.97 -6.08 3.54
CA THR A 45 6.81 -4.65 3.19
C THR A 45 7.46 -4.37 1.85
N LEU A 46 6.76 -3.65 0.96
CA LEU A 46 7.33 -3.13 -0.28
C LEU A 46 7.76 -1.68 -0.09
N LEU A 47 9.03 -1.43 -0.37
CA LEU A 47 9.64 -0.11 -0.33
C LEU A 47 9.77 0.43 -1.76
N ILE A 48 9.35 1.68 -1.97
CA ILE A 48 9.55 2.40 -3.24
C ILE A 48 10.40 3.63 -2.93
N ASN A 49 11.60 3.72 -3.53
CA ASN A 49 12.64 4.69 -3.19
C ASN A 49 12.95 4.73 -1.67
N GLY A 50 12.91 3.55 -1.02
CA GLY A 50 13.14 3.41 0.41
C GLY A 50 11.94 3.74 1.32
N LEU A 51 10.81 4.20 0.75
CA LEU A 51 9.59 4.49 1.52
C LEU A 51 8.67 3.26 1.62
N PRO A 52 8.18 2.89 2.81
CA PRO A 52 7.24 1.77 2.97
C PRO A 52 5.84 2.16 2.51
N LEU A 53 5.48 1.80 1.28
CA LEU A 53 4.19 2.19 0.68
C LEU A 53 3.16 1.07 0.66
N VAL A 54 3.60 -0.19 0.68
CA VAL A 54 2.69 -1.36 0.70
C VAL A 54 3.07 -2.30 1.81
N GLN A 55 2.08 -2.64 2.64
CA GLN A 55 2.24 -3.59 3.72
C GLN A 55 1.41 -4.84 3.46
N ILE A 56 2.05 -6.01 3.50
CA ILE A 56 1.41 -7.30 3.23
C ILE A 56 1.44 -8.14 4.51
N GLU A 57 0.27 -8.59 4.94
CA GLU A 57 0.07 -9.47 6.09
C GLU A 57 -0.44 -10.82 5.61
N LEU A 58 0.27 -11.89 5.96
CA LEU A 58 -0.01 -13.25 5.52
C LEU A 58 -0.52 -14.08 6.70
N LYS A 59 -1.55 -14.88 6.44
CA LYS A 59 -2.12 -15.84 7.39
C LYS A 59 -2.01 -17.25 6.85
N ARG A 60 -2.04 -18.20 7.79
CA ARG A 60 -2.15 -19.62 7.46
C ARG A 60 -3.50 -19.87 6.78
N ARG A 61 -3.52 -20.84 5.85
CA ARG A 61 -4.77 -21.31 5.23
C ARG A 61 -5.76 -21.76 6.31
N GLY A 62 -7.03 -21.42 6.12
CA GLY A 62 -8.11 -21.73 7.08
C GLY A 62 -8.33 -20.67 8.17
N LEU A 63 -7.48 -19.64 8.26
CA LEU A 63 -7.75 -18.48 9.13
C LEU A 63 -8.54 -17.40 8.38
N GLU A 64 -9.39 -16.70 9.12
CA GLU A 64 -10.21 -15.61 8.61
C GLU A 64 -9.37 -14.35 8.36
N LEU A 65 -9.52 -13.76 7.17
CA LEU A 65 -8.86 -12.50 6.80
C LEU A 65 -9.24 -11.34 7.74
N LYS A 66 -10.39 -11.43 8.40
CA LYS A 66 -10.83 -10.46 9.42
C LYS A 66 -9.85 -10.39 10.60
N GLU A 67 -9.17 -11.47 10.94
CA GLU A 67 -8.15 -11.47 12.00
C GLU A 67 -6.92 -10.65 11.59
N ALA A 68 -6.45 -10.82 10.34
CA ALA A 68 -5.36 -10.02 9.77
C ALA A 68 -5.72 -8.53 9.76
N PHE A 69 -6.93 -8.20 9.32
CA PHE A 69 -7.44 -6.83 9.33
C PHE A 69 -7.48 -6.22 10.74
N ASN A 70 -8.00 -6.97 11.72
CA ASN A 70 -8.06 -6.51 13.11
C ASN A 70 -6.66 -6.31 13.71
N GLN A 71 -5.69 -7.14 13.32
CA GLN A 71 -4.30 -6.97 13.73
C GLN A 71 -3.71 -5.66 13.18
N ILE A 72 -3.90 -5.37 11.89
CA ILE A 72 -3.46 -4.11 11.28
C ILE A 72 -4.14 -2.90 11.94
N ASN A 73 -5.45 -2.95 12.21
CA ASN A 73 -6.19 -1.85 12.84
C ASN A 73 -5.72 -1.58 14.29
N ARG A 74 -5.41 -2.63 15.06
CA ARG A 74 -4.76 -2.47 16.38
C ARG A 74 -3.43 -1.73 16.25
N TYR A 75 -2.59 -2.10 15.28
CA TYR A 75 -1.31 -1.44 15.07
C TYR A 75 -1.47 0.03 14.74
N GLN A 76 -2.37 0.39 13.82
CA GLN A 76 -2.61 1.80 13.51
C GLN A 76 -2.91 2.59 14.78
N ARG A 77 -3.83 2.11 15.62
CA ARG A 77 -4.19 2.75 16.89
C ARG A 77 -3.01 2.94 17.84
N HIS A 78 -2.12 1.95 17.96
CA HIS A 78 -0.96 2.01 18.84
C HIS A 78 0.21 2.82 18.26
N SER A 79 0.40 2.81 16.95
CA SER A 79 1.45 3.55 16.24
C SER A 79 1.19 5.06 16.13
N TYR A 80 -0.02 5.53 16.43
CA TYR A 80 -0.33 6.97 16.48
C TYR A 80 0.33 7.70 17.66
N GLY A 81 0.87 6.98 18.66
CA GLY A 81 1.66 7.57 19.74
C GLY A 81 3.13 7.76 19.36
N ALA A 82 3.48 8.97 18.92
CA ALA A 82 4.81 9.62 18.83
C ALA A 82 6.05 8.89 18.23
N ASP A 83 6.10 7.57 18.08
CA ASP A 83 7.38 6.85 17.88
C ASP A 83 7.49 6.03 16.58
N ILE A 84 6.56 6.19 15.62
CA ILE A 84 6.49 5.27 14.48
C ILE A 84 6.25 6.00 13.13
N GLY A 85 7.18 6.87 12.75
CA GLY A 85 7.12 7.67 11.52
C GLY A 85 7.04 6.86 10.22
N LEU A 86 7.65 5.66 10.14
CA LEU A 86 7.64 4.85 8.92
C LEU A 86 6.22 4.34 8.55
N PHE A 87 5.37 4.04 9.52
CA PHE A 87 4.00 3.55 9.25
C PHE A 87 3.07 4.60 8.67
N GLN A 88 3.42 5.88 8.79
CA GLN A 88 2.63 6.98 8.26
C GLN A 88 2.67 7.02 6.72
N TYR A 89 3.69 6.42 6.10
CA TYR A 89 3.84 6.41 4.64
C TYR A 89 3.09 5.28 3.94
N VAL A 90 2.63 4.26 4.68
CA VAL A 90 1.92 3.12 4.08
C VAL A 90 0.64 3.61 3.42
N GLN A 91 0.47 3.31 2.14
CA GLN A 91 -0.71 3.71 1.35
C GLN A 91 -1.67 2.55 1.15
N ILE A 92 -1.13 1.35 0.91
CA ILE A 92 -1.91 0.15 0.59
C ILE A 92 -1.59 -0.95 1.62
N PHE A 93 -2.65 -1.59 2.12
CA PHE A 93 -2.55 -2.85 2.84
C PHE A 93 -3.05 -3.99 1.98
N VAL A 94 -2.36 -5.12 2.06
CA VAL A 94 -2.76 -6.39 1.45
C VAL A 94 -2.84 -7.43 2.57
N ILE A 95 -3.95 -8.17 2.60
CA ILE A 95 -4.16 -9.28 3.53
C ILE A 95 -4.41 -10.54 2.73
N SER A 96 -3.74 -11.64 3.07
CA SER A 96 -3.95 -12.92 2.39
C SER A 96 -3.86 -14.10 3.34
N ASN A 97 -4.66 -15.14 3.09
CA ASN A 97 -4.50 -16.47 3.70
C ASN A 97 -4.05 -17.53 2.68
N GLY A 98 -3.51 -17.09 1.54
CA GLY A 98 -3.08 -17.89 0.41
C GLY A 98 -4.18 -18.15 -0.62
N VAL A 99 -5.43 -18.36 -0.17
CA VAL A 99 -6.57 -18.66 -1.06
C VAL A 99 -7.42 -17.42 -1.35
N ASN A 100 -7.58 -16.57 -0.33
CA ASN A 100 -8.25 -15.30 -0.44
C ASN A 100 -7.24 -14.20 -0.17
N THR A 101 -7.16 -13.26 -1.11
CA THR A 101 -6.31 -12.07 -1.03
C THR A 101 -7.18 -10.85 -1.24
N ARG A 102 -7.03 -9.87 -0.35
CA ARG A 102 -7.74 -8.60 -0.41
C ARG A 102 -6.79 -7.45 -0.19
N TYR A 103 -7.12 -6.30 -0.76
CA TYR A 103 -6.35 -5.06 -0.58
C TYR A 103 -7.27 -3.91 -0.18
N TYR A 104 -6.68 -2.89 0.45
CA TYR A 104 -7.41 -1.69 0.86
C TYR A 104 -6.46 -0.50 1.10
N ALA A 105 -7.04 0.70 1.08
CA ALA A 105 -6.34 1.94 1.36
C ALA A 105 -6.08 2.13 2.85
N ASN A 106 -4.96 2.76 3.19
CA ASN A 106 -4.71 3.20 4.55
C ASN A 106 -5.59 4.41 4.94
N ASN A 107 -6.79 4.16 5.48
CA ASN A 107 -7.63 5.21 6.06
C ASN A 107 -7.54 5.31 7.58
N ARG A 108 -7.88 6.48 8.15
CA ARG A 108 -7.96 6.66 9.62
C ARG A 108 -9.07 5.85 10.28
N LYS A 109 -10.18 5.63 9.57
CA LYS A 109 -11.32 4.80 10.02
C LYS A 109 -11.57 3.75 8.96
N GLN A 110 -11.01 2.57 9.16
CA GLN A 110 -11.16 1.43 8.25
C GLN A 110 -12.14 0.43 8.84
N GLU A 111 -13.07 -0.02 8.00
CA GLU A 111 -13.91 -1.18 8.25
C GLU A 111 -13.52 -2.33 7.33
N TYR A 112 -13.65 -3.57 7.81
CA TYR A 112 -13.32 -4.75 7.01
C TYR A 112 -14.15 -4.84 5.71
N LYS A 113 -15.36 -4.26 5.70
CA LYS A 113 -16.22 -4.16 4.50
C LYS A 113 -15.62 -3.30 3.40
N GLN A 114 -14.63 -2.46 3.72
CA GLN A 114 -13.90 -1.61 2.78
C GLN A 114 -12.64 -2.30 2.23
N THR A 115 -12.55 -3.63 2.38
CA THR A 115 -11.53 -4.46 1.72
C THR A 115 -12.06 -4.98 0.38
N PHE A 116 -11.23 -4.95 -0.64
CA PHE A 116 -11.61 -5.32 -2.00
C PHE A 116 -10.81 -6.53 -2.48
N TYR A 117 -11.47 -7.38 -3.26
CA TYR A 117 -10.76 -8.33 -4.12
C TYR A 117 -10.24 -7.58 -5.35
N TRP A 118 -9.09 -8.01 -5.84
CA TRP A 118 -8.65 -7.58 -7.16
C TRP A 118 -9.46 -8.32 -8.23
N ALA A 119 -9.68 -7.68 -9.36
CA ALA A 119 -10.33 -8.26 -10.50
C ALA A 119 -9.57 -7.90 -11.78
N ASP A 120 -9.59 -8.79 -12.76
CA ASP A 120 -9.04 -8.51 -14.09
C ASP A 120 -9.96 -7.59 -14.92
N GLU A 121 -9.59 -7.37 -16.18
CA GLU A 121 -10.30 -6.46 -17.09
C GLU A 121 -11.71 -6.98 -17.43
N GLU A 122 -11.89 -8.30 -17.36
CA GLU A 122 -13.14 -9.03 -17.53
C GLU A 122 -13.95 -9.14 -16.23
N ASN A 123 -13.49 -8.50 -15.13
CA ASN A 123 -14.12 -8.49 -13.82
C ASN A 123 -14.16 -9.88 -13.12
N ASN A 124 -13.27 -10.80 -13.50
CA ASN A 124 -13.04 -12.04 -12.78
C ASN A 124 -12.21 -11.76 -11.53
N LEU A 125 -12.66 -12.26 -10.39
CA LEU A 125 -11.97 -12.05 -9.12
C LEU A 125 -10.67 -12.85 -9.07
N ILE A 126 -9.58 -12.17 -8.74
CA ILE A 126 -8.27 -12.76 -8.48
C ILE A 126 -8.09 -12.87 -6.97
N THR A 127 -8.28 -14.07 -6.44
CA THR A 127 -8.26 -14.33 -4.99
C THR A 127 -6.97 -15.02 -4.53
N GLN A 128 -6.38 -15.85 -5.38
CA GLN A 128 -5.15 -16.59 -5.07
C GLN A 128 -3.97 -15.63 -4.91
N LEU A 129 -3.14 -15.87 -3.91
CA LEU A 129 -2.03 -14.96 -3.59
C LEU A 129 -1.00 -14.84 -4.72
N GLU A 130 -0.70 -15.96 -5.39
CA GLU A 130 0.29 -16.01 -6.48
C GLU A 130 -0.17 -15.15 -7.68
N ASP A 131 -1.38 -15.42 -8.18
CA ASP A 131 -1.99 -14.63 -9.26
C ASP A 131 -2.14 -13.14 -8.88
N PHE A 132 -2.51 -12.86 -7.62
CA PHE A 132 -2.60 -11.49 -7.12
C PHE A 132 -1.22 -10.81 -7.12
N ALA A 133 -0.17 -11.50 -6.68
CA ALA A 133 1.17 -10.94 -6.64
C ALA A 133 1.69 -10.63 -8.05
N ASP A 134 1.47 -11.54 -8.99
CA ASP A 134 1.93 -11.38 -10.38
C ASP A 134 1.22 -10.24 -11.11
N ARG A 135 -0.06 -9.96 -10.78
CA ARG A 135 -0.83 -8.91 -11.44
C ARG A 135 -0.82 -7.58 -10.69
N PHE A 136 -1.18 -7.60 -9.41
CA PHE A 136 -1.36 -6.37 -8.61
C PHE A 136 -0.05 -5.86 -8.02
N LEU A 137 0.85 -6.75 -7.57
CA LEU A 137 2.12 -6.37 -6.94
C LEU A 137 3.28 -6.24 -7.95
N GLU A 138 2.99 -6.35 -9.25
CA GLU A 138 3.95 -6.01 -10.30
C GLU A 138 4.42 -4.55 -10.11
N LYS A 139 5.73 -4.30 -10.27
CA LYS A 139 6.40 -3.05 -9.92
C LYS A 139 5.74 -1.83 -10.56
N CYS A 140 5.55 -1.87 -11.88
CA CYS A 140 4.92 -0.79 -12.61
C CYS A 140 3.45 -0.62 -12.21
N HIS A 141 2.72 -1.73 -12.04
CA HIS A 141 1.32 -1.72 -11.67
C HIS A 141 1.10 -1.11 -10.29
N VAL A 142 1.82 -1.57 -9.27
CA VAL A 142 1.67 -1.08 -7.89
C VAL A 142 2.07 0.39 -7.76
N SER A 143 3.12 0.82 -8.46
CA SER A 143 3.48 2.25 -8.51
C SER A 143 2.44 3.08 -9.23
N LYS A 144 1.86 2.58 -10.33
CA LYS A 144 0.74 3.26 -10.99
C LYS A 144 -0.47 3.37 -10.06
N MET A 145 -0.78 2.31 -9.32
CA MET A 145 -1.83 2.27 -8.30
C MET A 145 -1.64 3.37 -7.26
N ILE A 146 -0.43 3.50 -6.72
CA ILE A 146 -0.09 4.51 -5.72
C ILE A 146 -0.10 5.92 -6.34
N CYS A 147 0.68 6.15 -7.40
CA CYS A 147 0.92 7.49 -7.96
C CYS A 147 -0.31 8.10 -8.65
N LYS A 148 -1.11 7.31 -9.37
CA LYS A 148 -2.27 7.87 -10.10
C LYS A 148 -3.55 7.85 -9.29
N TYR A 149 -3.78 6.81 -8.50
CA TYR A 149 -5.10 6.57 -7.94
C TYR A 149 -5.22 6.92 -6.47
N ILE A 150 -4.11 7.01 -5.73
CA ILE A 150 -4.09 7.42 -4.32
C ILE A 150 -3.73 8.91 -4.20
N VAL A 151 -2.72 9.39 -4.94
CA VAL A 151 -2.26 10.80 -4.88
C VAL A 151 -3.30 11.81 -5.38
N LEU A 152 -4.12 11.46 -6.38
CA LEU A 152 -5.21 12.34 -6.84
C LEU A 152 -6.33 12.55 -5.80
N HIS A 153 -6.33 11.79 -4.70
CA HIS A 153 -7.34 11.86 -3.63
C HIS A 153 -6.89 12.69 -2.40
N GLU A 154 -5.87 13.56 -2.56
CA GLU A 154 -5.41 14.43 -1.47
C GLU A 154 -6.39 15.55 -1.09
N SER A 155 -7.41 15.82 -1.92
CA SER A 155 -8.42 16.87 -1.71
C SER A 155 -9.20 16.72 -0.38
N ASP A 156 -9.44 15.47 0.07
CA ASP A 156 -10.34 15.16 1.19
C ASP A 156 -9.64 14.65 2.47
N LYS A 157 -8.30 14.56 2.51
CA LYS A 157 -7.55 13.92 3.63
C LYS A 157 -8.03 12.50 3.98
N VAL A 158 -8.68 11.81 3.04
CA VAL A 158 -9.10 10.41 3.11
C VAL A 158 -8.38 9.70 1.98
N LEU A 159 -7.64 8.63 2.26
CA LEU A 159 -6.97 7.83 1.24
C LEU A 159 -7.99 6.86 0.63
N MET A 160 -8.45 7.11 -0.58
CA MET A 160 -9.32 6.15 -1.28
C MET A 160 -8.48 5.33 -2.27
N VAL A 161 -8.57 4.01 -2.16
CA VAL A 161 -8.07 3.10 -3.19
C VAL A 161 -9.25 2.78 -4.10
N LEU A 162 -9.13 3.14 -5.36
CA LEU A 162 -10.17 2.91 -6.36
C LEU A 162 -10.39 1.42 -6.58
N ARG A 163 -11.67 1.06 -6.73
CA ARG A 163 -12.09 -0.32 -7.01
C ARG A 163 -11.72 -0.69 -8.45
N PRO A 164 -11.48 -1.97 -8.78
CA PRO A 164 -11.00 -2.40 -10.10
C PRO A 164 -11.81 -1.81 -11.27
N TYR A 165 -13.14 -1.77 -11.17
CA TYR A 165 -14.01 -1.20 -12.21
C TYR A 165 -13.82 0.32 -12.43
N GLN A 166 -13.44 1.08 -11.40
CA GLN A 166 -13.18 2.51 -11.52
C GLN A 166 -11.87 2.77 -12.27
N LEU A 167 -10.91 1.84 -12.19
CA LEU A 167 -9.67 1.87 -12.97
C LEU A 167 -9.94 1.61 -14.46
N LEU A 168 -10.89 0.72 -14.75
CA LEU A 168 -11.29 0.36 -16.11
C LEU A 168 -12.07 1.49 -16.80
N CYS A 169 -13.05 2.11 -16.12
CA CYS A 169 -13.77 3.26 -16.68
C CYS A 169 -12.87 4.48 -16.98
N GLY A 170 -11.77 4.66 -16.21
CA GLY A 170 -10.80 5.73 -16.48
C GLY A 170 -9.92 5.51 -17.72
N ARG A 171 -9.84 4.29 -18.26
CA ARG A 171 -9.14 3.98 -19.50
C ARG A 171 -9.95 4.29 -20.76
N SER A 172 -11.27 4.44 -20.64
CA SER A 172 -12.19 4.66 -21.77
C SER A 172 -12.25 6.11 -22.27
N HIS A 173 -11.54 7.03 -21.61
CA HIS A 173 -11.60 8.48 -21.86
C HIS A 173 -10.24 9.13 -22.19
N HIS A 174 -9.25 8.35 -22.63
CA HIS A 174 -8.03 8.87 -23.25
C HIS A 174 -7.82 8.27 -24.64
#